data_AF-A0ABD0QHK6-F1
#
_entry.id   AF-A0ABD0QHK6-F1
#
_cell.length_a   1.000
_cell.length_b   1.000
_cell.length_c   1.000
_cell.angle_alpha   90.00
_cell.angle_beta   90.00
_cell.angle_gamma   90.00
#
_symmetry.space_group_name_H-M   'P 1'
#
loop_
_entity.id
_entity.type
_entity.pdbx_description
1 polymer ?
#
loop_
_entity_poly.entity_id
_entity_poly.type
_entity_poly.pdbx_seq_one_letter_code
_entity_poly.pdbx_strand_id
1 'polypeptide(L)' 'MKTKAMRNEFVDVIELPKNNENIPAHVECSIAGWGMKQPGGRAANVLQEVSLKL' A
#
# COMPACT_ATOMS: atom_id res chain seq x y z
N MET A 1 17.13 -7.96 3.04
CA MET A 1 17.65 -6.60 3.30
C MET A 1 19.00 -6.73 4.00
N LYS A 2 19.99 -5.89 3.68
CA LYS A 2 21.33 -5.99 4.30
C LYS A 2 21.41 -5.35 5.70
N THR A 3 20.51 -4.41 6.00
CA THR A 3 20.43 -3.69 7.28
C THR A 3 18.96 -3.52 7.69
N LYS A 4 18.71 -3.21 8.97
CA LYS A 4 17.38 -2.88 9.48
C LYS A 4 17.00 -1.46 9.07
N ALA A 5 15.75 -1.24 8.67
CA ALA A 5 15.20 0.10 8.47
C ALA A 5 15.05 0.82 9.82
N MET A 6 15.40 2.12 9.85
CA MET A 6 15.23 2.99 11.02
C MET A 6 13.87 3.68 10.92
N ARG A 7 13.08 3.62 11.99
CA ARG A 7 11.76 4.28 12.05
C ARG A 7 11.90 5.77 12.30
N ASN A 8 11.04 6.56 11.67
CA ASN A 8 10.93 8.00 11.84
C ASN A 8 9.55 8.48 11.34
N GLU A 9 9.36 9.79 11.21
CA GLU A 9 8.10 10.39 10.73
C GLU A 9 7.71 9.98 9.29
N PHE A 10 8.63 9.43 8.48
CA PHE A 10 8.41 9.02 7.10
C PHE A 10 8.51 7.50 6.88
N VAL A 11 8.94 6.74 7.90
CA VAL A 11 9.18 5.30 7.81
C VAL A 11 8.60 4.60 9.02
N ASP A 12 7.53 3.84 8.81
CA ASP A 12 6.93 2.99 9.85
C ASP A 12 6.43 1.66 9.26
N VAL A 13 5.99 0.76 10.16
CA VAL A 13 5.44 -0.54 9.80
C VAL A 13 3.91 -0.49 9.72
N ILE A 14 3.34 -1.30 8.84
CA ILE A 14 1.91 -1.58 8.83
C ILE A 14 1.62 -2.83 9.67
N GLU A 15 0.49 -2.85 10.37
CA GLU A 15 0.04 -4.01 11.11
C GLU A 15 -0.43 -5.11 10.15
N LEU A 16 -0.14 -6.36 10.51
CA LEU A 16 -0.63 -7.52 9.77
C LEU A 16 -1.99 -7.95 10.35
N PRO A 17 -2.94 -8.37 9.49
CA PRO A 17 -4.18 -8.98 9.97
C PRO A 17 -3.90 -10.18 10.88
N LYS A 18 -4.77 -10.41 11.85
CA LYS A 18 -4.67 -11.58 12.72
C LYS A 18 -4.99 -12.85 11.93
N ASN A 19 -4.43 -13.97 12.36
CA ASN A 19 -4.77 -15.27 11.78
C ASN A 19 -6.28 -15.52 11.85
N ASN A 20 -6.87 -15.93 10.74
CA ASN A 20 -8.32 -16.18 10.58
C ASN A 20 -9.21 -14.95 10.85
N GLU A 21 -8.66 -13.74 10.79
CA GLU A 21 -9.47 -12.52 10.81
C GLU A 21 -10.30 -12.43 9.53
N ASN A 22 -11.62 -12.32 9.69
CA ASN A 22 -12.50 -12.11 8.56
C ASN A 22 -12.47 -10.63 8.19
N ILE A 23 -11.96 -10.31 6.99
CA ILE A 23 -12.00 -8.94 6.47
C ILE A 23 -13.45 -8.67 6.01
N PRO A 24 -14.14 -7.67 6.58
CA PRO A 24 -15.52 -7.38 6.18
C PRO A 24 -15.61 -7.06 4.69
N ALA A 25 -16.65 -7.56 4.04
CA ALA A 25 -17.00 -7.11 2.69
C ALA A 25 -17.38 -5.63 2.72
N HIS A 26 -17.17 -4.93 1.61
CA HIS A 26 -17.44 -3.51 1.41
C HIS A 26 -16.61 -2.57 2.28
N VAL A 27 -15.49 -3.07 2.82
CA VAL A 27 -14.51 -2.23 3.50
C VAL A 27 -13.82 -1.30 2.50
N GLU A 28 -13.62 -0.05 2.92
CA GLU A 28 -12.77 0.85 2.16
C GLU A 28 -11.30 0.52 2.41
N CYS A 29 -10.55 0.29 1.34
CA CYS A 29 -9.12 0.00 1.36
C CYS A 29 -8.39 1.01 0.48
N SER A 30 -7.14 1.35 0.84
CA SER A 30 -6.28 2.15 -0.03
C SER A 30 -5.16 1.31 -0.65
N ILE A 31 -4.83 1.61 -1.90
CA ILE A 31 -3.68 1.04 -2.60
C ILE A 31 -2.77 2.19 -3.02
N ALA A 32 -1.49 2.11 -2.65
CA ALA A 32 -0.50 3.12 -2.99
C ALA A 32 0.67 2.54 -3.78
N GLY A 33 1.20 3.30 -4.74
CA GLY A 33 2.38 2.91 -5.51
C GLY A 33 2.77 3.87 -6.63
N TRP A 34 3.91 3.58 -7.26
CA TRP A 34 4.43 4.31 -8.44
C TRP A 34 4.18 3.58 -9.75
N GLY A 35 3.23 2.64 -9.77
CA GLY A 35 2.93 1.80 -10.94
C GLY A 35 2.50 2.62 -12.17
N MET A 36 2.48 1.94 -13.33
CA MET A 36 1.90 2.50 -14.55
C MET A 36 0.39 2.65 -14.37
N LYS A 37 -0.15 3.82 -14.73
CA LYS A 37 -1.61 4.08 -14.67
C LYS A 37 -2.37 3.59 -15.90
N GLN A 38 -1.64 3.22 -16.95
CA GLN A 38 -2.18 2.73 -18.22
C GLN A 38 -1.25 1.62 -18.76
N PRO A 39 -1.78 0.59 -19.44
CA PRO A 39 -0.95 -0.43 -20.07
C PRO A 39 0.10 0.17 -21.02
N GLY A 40 1.36 -0.21 -20.87
CA GLY A 40 2.48 0.31 -21.67
C GLY A 40 2.85 1.79 -21.42
N GLY A 41 2.22 2.42 -20.42
CA GLY A 41 2.52 3.79 -20.02
C GLY A 41 3.82 3.91 -19.21
N ARG A 42 4.11 5.12 -18.74
CA ARG A 42 5.24 5.37 -17.83
C ARG A 42 4.80 5.17 -16.38
N ALA A 43 5.74 4.71 -15.56
CA ALA A 43 5.59 4.72 -14.10
C ALA A 43 5.36 6.14 -13.59
N ALA A 44 4.64 6.28 -12.48
CA ALA A 44 4.40 7.58 -11.88
C ALA A 44 5.68 8.13 -11.23
N ASN A 45 5.92 9.44 -11.34
CA ASN A 45 7.06 10.12 -10.67
C ASN A 45 6.78 10.46 -9.21
N VAL A 46 5.50 10.49 -8.83
CA VAL A 46 5.01 10.79 -7.49
C VAL A 46 4.17 9.60 -7.02
N LEU A 47 4.16 9.36 -5.70
CA LEU A 47 3.33 8.30 -5.13
C LEU A 47 1.87 8.58 -5.49
N GLN A 48 1.16 7.55 -5.92
CA GLN A 48 -0.27 7.62 -6.16
C GLN A 48 -0.98 6.75 -5.12
N GLU A 49 -2.16 7.16 -4.72
CA GLU A 49 -3.06 6.40 -3.84
C GLU A 49 -4.46 6.36 -4.46
N VAL A 50 -5.14 5.22 -4.32
CA VAL A 50 -6.54 5.05 -4.71
C VAL A 50 -7.31 4.36 -3.58
N SER A 51 -8.48 4.90 -3.24
CA SER A 51 -9.44 4.26 -2.35
C SER A 51 -10.39 3.36 -3.14
N LEU A 52 -10.54 2.12 -2.69
CA LEU A 52 -11.39 1.10 -3.28
C LEU A 52 -12.38 0.59 -2.25
N LYS A 53 -13.55 0.17 -2.72
CA LYS A 53 -14.53 -0.57 -1.94
C LYS A 53 -14.49 -2.02 -2.40
N LEU A 54 -14.06 -2.93 -1.53
CA LEU A 54 -13.86 -4.35 -1.85
C LEU A 54 -15.11 -5.20 -1.64
#